data_AF-A0A7C7HYY7-F1
#
_entry.id   AF-A0A7C7HYY7-F1
#
_cell.length_a   1.000
_cell.length_b   1.000
_cell.length_c   1.000
_cell.angle_alpha   90.00
_cell.angle_beta   90.00
_cell.angle_gamma   90.00
#
_symmetry.space_group_name_H-M   'P 1'
#
loop_
_entity.id
_entity.type
_entity.pdbx_description
1 polymer ?
#
loop_
_entity_poly.entity_id
_entity_poly.type
_entity_poly.pdbx_seq_one_letter_code
_entity_poly.pdbx_strand_id
1 'polypeptide(L)'
;MLRINWITRCIVLVIVCGLVSSPSATAQQPAGPTLVGPENGSLVIVGGAMRSPEIYERFLELAGGPDAHIVMIPTAGGAEEYDEYYQGLNSWRRNGATNMTLLHTTDPAVADTEE
;
A
#
# COMPACT_ATOMS: atom_id res chain seq x y z
N MET A 1 -60.35 7.86 -6.89
CA MET A 1 -60.18 6.39 -7.00
C MET A 1 -58.80 6.12 -7.57
N LEU A 2 -58.12 5.06 -7.12
CA LEU A 2 -56.69 4.70 -7.29
C LEU A 2 -55.70 5.30 -6.26
N ARG A 3 -55.88 4.86 -5.01
CA ARG A 3 -54.79 4.53 -4.08
C ARG A 3 -54.53 3.03 -4.24
N ILE A 4 -53.33 2.53 -3.90
CA ILE A 4 -52.83 1.14 -4.01
C ILE A 4 -52.15 0.85 -5.36
N ASN A 5 -50.80 0.89 -5.38
CA ASN A 5 -49.94 0.05 -6.25
C ASN A 5 -48.42 0.25 -6.02
N TRP A 6 -48.00 1.17 -5.15
CA TRP A 6 -46.57 1.37 -4.89
C TRP A 6 -45.95 0.39 -3.88
N ILE A 7 -46.75 -0.23 -3.00
CA ILE A 7 -46.26 -1.15 -1.95
C ILE A 7 -45.91 -2.53 -2.53
N THR A 8 -46.62 -2.98 -3.56
CA THR A 8 -46.48 -4.33 -4.13
C THR A 8 -45.20 -4.52 -4.94
N ARG A 9 -44.57 -3.42 -5.44
CA ARG A 9 -43.30 -3.48 -6.18
C ARG A 9 -42.07 -3.62 -5.28
N CYS A 10 -42.17 -3.29 -3.99
CA CYS A 10 -41.04 -3.39 -3.06
C CYS A 10 -40.84 -4.80 -2.48
N ILE A 11 -41.89 -5.63 -2.44
CA ILE A 11 -41.84 -6.94 -1.76
C ILE A 11 -41.23 -8.03 -2.66
N VAL A 12 -41.39 -7.95 -3.98
CA VAL A 12 -40.91 -8.99 -4.91
C VAL A 12 -39.38 -8.93 -5.10
N LEU A 13 -38.74 -7.77 -4.92
CA LEU A 13 -37.31 -7.60 -5.17
C LEU A 13 -36.42 -8.05 -3.99
N VAL A 14 -36.99 -8.20 -2.79
CA VAL A 14 -36.24 -8.58 -1.58
C VAL A 14 -36.07 -10.11 -1.44
N ILE A 15 -36.95 -10.91 -2.06
CA ILE A 15 -36.98 -12.37 -1.84
C ILE A 15 -35.95 -13.15 -2.68
N VAL A 16 -35.39 -12.56 -3.75
CA VAL A 16 -34.44 -13.27 -4.63
C VAL A 16 -32.98 -13.21 -4.12
N CYS A 17 -32.65 -12.38 -3.12
CA CYS A 17 -31.28 -12.24 -2.62
C CYS A 17 -30.89 -13.25 -1.52
N GLY A 18 -31.78 -14.17 -1.14
CA GLY A 18 -31.66 -14.90 0.14
C GLY A 18 -30.88 -16.22 0.17
N LEU A 19 -30.51 -16.84 -0.96
CA LEU A 19 -30.04 -18.25 -0.93
C LEU A 19 -28.95 -18.57 -1.96
N VAL A 20 -27.79 -17.91 -1.85
CA VAL A 20 -26.54 -18.40 -2.47
C VAL A 20 -25.44 -18.45 -1.40
N SER A 21 -25.50 -19.49 -0.57
CA SER A 21 -24.39 -19.88 0.30
C SER A 21 -23.29 -20.49 -0.56
N SER A 22 -22.39 -19.66 -1.07
CA SER A 22 -21.17 -20.17 -1.72
C SER A 22 -20.26 -20.74 -0.64
N PRO A 23 -19.82 -22.01 -0.73
CA PRO A 23 -18.80 -22.52 0.17
C PRO A 23 -17.51 -21.76 -0.11
N SER A 24 -17.06 -20.96 0.86
CA SER A 24 -15.73 -20.37 0.84
C SER A 24 -14.72 -21.51 0.91
N ALA A 25 -14.15 -21.89 -0.24
CA ALA A 25 -12.96 -22.70 -0.26
C ALA A 25 -11.84 -21.89 0.39
N THR A 26 -11.45 -22.25 1.61
CA THR A 26 -10.21 -21.74 2.21
C THR A 26 -9.06 -22.27 1.36
N ALA A 27 -8.52 -21.42 0.50
CA ALA A 27 -7.24 -21.64 -0.14
C ALA A 27 -6.17 -21.67 0.96
N GLN A 28 -5.90 -22.86 1.50
CA GLN A 28 -4.80 -23.08 2.42
C GLN A 28 -3.52 -23.01 1.59
N GLN A 29 -2.98 -21.80 1.42
CA GLN A 29 -1.71 -21.61 0.74
C GLN A 29 -0.64 -22.33 1.57
N PRO A 30 0.13 -23.27 0.99
CA PRO A 30 1.18 -23.96 1.73
C PRO A 30 2.10 -22.91 2.35
N ALA A 31 2.36 -23.05 3.65
CA ALA A 31 3.26 -22.14 4.35
C ALA A 31 4.64 -22.25 3.71
N GLY A 32 5.04 -21.21 2.99
CA GLY A 32 6.38 -21.08 2.47
C GLY A 32 7.41 -20.98 3.60
N PRO A 33 8.71 -21.05 3.27
CA PRO A 33 9.76 -20.83 4.26
C PRO A 33 9.60 -19.47 4.94
N THR A 34 9.81 -19.43 6.26
CA THR A 34 9.83 -18.16 7.01
C THR A 34 11.03 -17.34 6.54
N LEU A 35 10.76 -16.23 5.86
CA LEU A 35 11.76 -15.24 5.51
C LEU A 35 12.00 -14.34 6.73
N VAL A 36 13.24 -14.32 7.23
CA VAL A 36 13.67 -13.41 8.29
C VAL A 36 14.48 -12.31 7.66
N GLY A 37 14.23 -11.06 8.05
CA GLY A 37 15.02 -9.91 7.60
C GLY A 37 16.49 -9.98 8.03
N PRO A 38 17.30 -8.99 7.63
CA PRO A 38 18.72 -8.94 8.01
C PRO A 38 18.91 -8.92 9.54
N GLU A 39 20.05 -9.43 10.02
CA GLU A 39 20.39 -9.46 11.45
C GLU A 39 20.40 -8.06 12.09
N ASN A 40 20.72 -7.05 11.29
CA ASN A 40 20.77 -5.65 11.69
C ASN A 40 19.85 -4.82 10.83
N GLY A 41 19.17 -3.86 11.45
CA GLY A 41 18.24 -2.96 10.77
C GLY A 41 17.05 -2.64 11.65
N SER A 42 16.17 -1.79 11.15
CA SER A 42 14.93 -1.43 11.83
C SER A 42 13.76 -1.48 10.87
N LEU A 43 12.61 -1.97 11.37
CA LEU A 43 11.36 -1.99 10.63
C LEU A 43 10.39 -0.98 11.27
N VAL A 44 9.93 -0.02 10.48
CA VAL A 44 8.94 0.98 10.89
C VAL A 44 7.66 0.74 10.09
N ILE A 45 6.57 0.33 10.75
CA ILE A 45 5.28 0.06 10.11
C ILE A 45 4.33 1.21 10.38
N VAL A 46 3.78 1.80 9.32
CA VAL A 46 2.83 2.92 9.39
C VAL A 46 1.48 2.46 8.86
N GLY A 47 0.43 2.53 9.69
CA GLY A 47 -0.92 2.08 9.33
C GLY A 47 -1.65 2.93 8.28
N GLY A 48 -1.02 3.99 7.77
CA GLY A 48 -1.55 4.84 6.70
C GLY A 48 -1.30 6.34 6.90
N ALA A 49 -1.40 7.09 5.81
CA ALA A 49 -1.31 8.55 5.68
C ALA A 49 0.01 9.23 6.11
N MET A 50 0.84 8.63 6.97
CA MET A 50 2.17 9.09 7.38
C MET A 50 2.24 10.60 7.63
N ARG A 51 1.32 11.11 8.47
CA ARG A 51 1.09 12.56 8.67
C ARG A 51 1.98 13.21 9.73
N SER A 52 2.57 12.41 10.61
CA SER A 52 3.34 12.88 11.77
C SER A 52 4.81 13.09 11.38
N PRO A 53 5.38 14.30 11.53
CA PRO A 53 6.81 14.58 11.30
C PRO A 53 7.75 13.64 12.07
N GLU A 54 7.34 13.26 13.29
CA GLU A 54 8.10 12.40 14.19
C GLU A 54 8.38 11.01 13.58
N ILE A 55 7.51 10.54 12.66
CA ILE A 55 7.75 9.29 11.92
C ILE A 55 8.92 9.46 10.94
N TYR A 56 9.00 10.61 10.24
CA TYR A 56 10.08 10.89 9.31
C TYR A 56 11.40 11.08 10.07
N GLU A 57 11.38 11.86 11.15
CA GLU A 57 12.54 12.06 12.03
C GLU A 57 13.07 10.73 12.54
N ARG A 58 12.18 9.87 13.08
CA ARG A 58 12.59 8.56 13.59
C ARG A 58 13.14 7.66 12.50
N PHE A 59 12.56 7.67 11.30
CA PHE A 59 13.09 6.91 10.17
C PHE A 59 14.51 7.38 9.81
N LEU A 60 14.72 8.70 9.70
CA LEU A 60 16.02 9.26 9.34
C LEU A 60 17.09 8.96 10.40
N GLU A 61 16.76 9.04 11.70
CA GLU A 61 17.65 8.60 12.77
C GLU A 61 18.10 7.14 12.58
N LEU A 62 17.15 6.25 12.30
CA LEU A 62 17.42 4.83 12.10
C LEU A 62 18.19 4.54 10.82
N ALA A 63 18.03 5.37 9.79
CA ALA A 63 18.75 5.26 8.52
C ALA A 63 20.22 5.72 8.61
N GLY A 64 20.61 6.40 9.70
CA GLY A 64 21.95 6.96 9.87
C GLY A 64 22.05 8.47 9.71
N GLY A 65 20.92 9.17 9.71
CA GLY A 65 20.83 10.63 9.65
C GLY A 65 20.30 11.17 8.33
N PRO A 66 20.27 12.51 8.16
CA PRO A 66 19.69 13.19 7.00
C PRO A 66 20.38 12.87 5.67
N ASP A 67 21.69 12.55 5.71
CA ASP A 67 22.51 12.26 4.53
C ASP A 67 22.58 10.77 4.17
N ALA A 68 21.86 9.91 4.92
CA ALA A 68 21.75 8.50 4.60
C ALA A 68 21.22 8.30 3.16
N HIS A 69 21.73 7.28 2.47
CA HIS A 69 21.23 6.93 1.15
C HIS A 69 19.87 6.24 1.28
N ILE A 70 18.81 6.93 0.87
CA ILE A 70 17.42 6.43 0.98
C ILE A 70 16.91 6.07 -0.41
N VAL A 71 16.47 4.83 -0.58
CA VAL A 71 15.81 4.37 -1.80
C VAL A 71 14.29 4.42 -1.62
N MET A 72 13.61 5.20 -2.46
CA MET A 72 12.16 5.34 -2.49
C MET A 72 11.56 4.44 -3.57
N ILE A 73 10.66 3.53 -3.17
CA ILE A 73 9.96 2.60 -4.07
C ILE A 73 8.45 2.93 -4.08
N PRO A 74 7.98 3.79 -5.01
CA PRO A 74 6.60 4.30 -5.01
C PRO A 74 5.59 3.41 -5.74
N THR A 75 5.94 2.17 -6.08
CA THR A 75 5.12 1.28 -6.95
C THR A 75 3.67 1.12 -6.51
N ALA A 76 3.38 1.15 -5.21
CA ALA A 76 2.00 1.09 -4.69
C ALA A 76 1.12 2.29 -5.08
N GLY A 77 1.71 3.41 -5.53
CA GLY A 77 0.98 4.58 -6.01
C GLY A 77 0.36 4.40 -7.40
N GLY A 78 0.78 3.40 -8.17
CA GLY A 78 0.13 2.96 -9.42
C GLY A 78 0.34 3.85 -10.65
N ALA A 79 1.21 4.86 -10.60
CA ALA A 79 1.62 5.56 -11.81
C ALA A 79 2.57 4.68 -12.64
N GLU A 80 2.59 4.87 -13.96
CA GLU A 80 3.52 4.14 -14.86
C GLU A 80 4.97 4.59 -14.68
N GLU A 81 5.18 5.88 -14.42
CA GLU A 81 6.50 6.49 -14.26
C GLU A 81 6.49 7.48 -13.10
N TYR A 82 7.67 7.65 -12.48
CA TYR A 82 7.93 8.66 -11.46
C TYR A 82 9.27 9.34 -11.75
N ASP A 83 9.32 10.66 -11.56
CA ASP A 83 10.52 11.46 -11.76
C ASP A 83 11.01 12.09 -10.43
N GLU A 84 12.06 12.90 -10.52
CA GLU A 84 12.63 13.62 -9.39
C GLU A 84 11.66 14.64 -8.74
N TYR A 85 10.62 15.06 -9.46
CA TYR A 85 9.59 15.99 -8.99
C TYR A 85 8.41 15.27 -8.32
N TYR A 86 8.47 13.95 -8.19
CA TYR A 86 7.46 13.16 -7.50
C TYR A 86 7.15 13.74 -6.11
N GLN A 87 5.89 14.16 -5.91
CA GLN A 87 5.47 14.86 -4.71
C GLN A 87 5.63 14.04 -3.43
N GLY A 88 5.67 12.70 -3.53
CA GLY A 88 5.93 11.82 -2.39
C GLY A 88 7.29 12.10 -1.73
N LEU A 89 8.25 12.67 -2.45
CA LEU A 89 9.57 13.05 -1.92
C LEU A 89 9.54 14.35 -1.09
N ASN A 90 8.52 15.19 -1.26
CA ASN A 90 8.51 16.53 -0.66
C ASN A 90 8.45 16.50 0.87
N SER A 91 7.74 15.53 1.47
CA SER A 91 7.74 15.37 2.92
C SER A 91 9.11 14.93 3.43
N TRP A 92 9.82 14.05 2.72
CA TRP A 92 11.16 13.61 3.10
C TRP A 92 12.18 14.75 3.05
N ARG A 93 12.19 15.53 1.96
CA ARG A 93 13.04 16.71 1.82
C ARG A 93 12.78 17.73 2.94
N ARG A 94 11.50 18.00 3.24
CA ARG A 94 11.11 18.94 4.31
C ARG A 94 11.54 18.49 5.70
N ASN A 95 11.67 17.19 5.93
CA ASN A 95 12.15 16.61 7.19
C ASN A 95 13.66 16.34 7.20
N GLY A 96 14.40 16.77 6.17
CA GLY A 96 15.86 16.80 6.19
C GLY A 96 16.57 15.75 5.35
N ALA A 97 15.87 14.87 4.63
CA ALA A 97 16.53 13.92 3.72
C ALA A 97 17.23 14.64 2.56
N THR A 98 18.53 14.39 2.37
CA THR A 98 19.35 15.06 1.34
C THR A 98 19.78 14.13 0.20
N ASN A 99 19.85 12.82 0.45
CA ASN A 99 20.37 11.83 -0.49
C ASN A 99 19.32 10.74 -0.77
N MET A 100 18.51 10.95 -1.82
CA MET A 100 17.43 10.03 -2.18
C MET A 100 17.54 9.56 -3.63
N THR A 101 17.30 8.27 -3.83
CA THR A 101 17.17 7.64 -5.15
C THR A 101 15.75 7.12 -5.31
N LEU A 102 15.11 7.40 -6.45
CA LEU A 102 13.82 6.83 -6.80
C LEU A 102 14.05 5.57 -7.62
N LEU A 103 13.45 4.46 -7.20
CA LEU A 103 13.51 3.18 -7.90
C LEU A 103 12.08 2.68 -8.14
N HIS A 104 11.70 2.54 -9.40
CA HIS A 104 10.36 2.12 -9.78
C HIS A 104 10.38 1.30 -11.07
N THR A 105 9.56 0.24 -11.07
CA THR A 105 9.12 -0.49 -12.25
C THR A 105 7.74 -1.07 -11.94
N THR A 106 6.94 -1.28 -12.99
CA THR A 106 5.69 -2.07 -12.95
C THR A 106 5.86 -3.46 -13.55
N ASP A 107 7.01 -3.73 -14.18
CA ASP A 107 7.35 -5.02 -14.77
C ASP A 107 8.09 -5.90 -13.74
N PRO A 108 7.52 -7.03 -13.30
CA PRO A 108 8.19 -7.97 -12.41
C PRO A 108 9.51 -8.51 -12.97
N ALA A 109 9.61 -8.71 -14.29
CA ALA A 109 10.83 -9.22 -14.90
C ALA A 109 11.99 -8.22 -14.77
N VAL A 110 11.68 -6.91 -14.77
CA VAL A 110 12.67 -5.86 -14.49
C VAL A 110 12.98 -5.78 -13.00
N ALA A 111 12.00 -6.00 -12.11
CA ALA A 111 12.25 -6.02 -10.67
C ALA A 111 13.15 -7.19 -10.22
N ASP A 112 13.14 -8.29 -10.98
CA ASP A 112 13.93 -9.50 -10.72
C ASP A 112 15.33 -9.47 -11.37
N THR A 113 15.72 -8.39 -12.06
CA THR A 113 17.09 -8.29 -12.61
C THR A 113 18.10 -8.00 -11.51
N GLU A 114 19.28 -8.63 -11.60
CA GLU A 114 20.44 -8.27 -10.79
C GLU A 114 20.85 -6.80 -11.05
N GLU A 115 21.29 -6.09 -10.00
CA GLU A 115 21.87 -4.73 -10.11
C GLU A 115 23.26 -4.72 -10.75
#